data_AF-A0A1M5JVH9-F1
#
_entry.id   AF-A0A1M5JVH9-F1
#
_cell.length_a   1.000
_cell.length_b   1.000
_cell.length_c   1.000
_cell.angle_alpha   90.00
_cell.angle_beta   90.00
_cell.angle_gamma   90.00
#
_symmetry.space_group_name_H-M   'P 1'
#
loop_
_entity.id
_entity.type
_entity.pdbx_description
1 polymer ?
#
loop_
_entity_poly.entity_id
_entity_poly.type
_entity_poly.pdbx_seq_one_letter_code
_entity_poly.pdbx_strand_id
1 'polypeptide(L)'
;MNIKDQFVHFLVEAGALKFGNFVTKSGRETPYFINTGEFRTGATLSKLAEYYASTYMLHFNGKAQNLYGPAYKGIPLCAATAMKLSDVYGQNLTFTYNRKEVKDHGEGGSLVGYKYAEKTNVVIIEDVITAGTSVNETMQALSQIKNANVIGLLISVDRKEKLENGKSALQTVQDEYGIEAHSIIDINDIIAFLEKEENRKAINAPEGILERVHAYREKWGAK
;
A
#
# COMPACT_ATOMS: atom_id res chain seq x y z
N MET A 1 -13.10 -1.11 18.93
CA MET A 1 -12.62 -1.62 17.63
C MET A 1 -11.14 -1.24 17.49
N ASN A 2 -10.24 -2.19 17.26
CA ASN A 2 -8.80 -1.91 17.14
C ASN A 2 -8.48 -1.15 15.83
N ILE A 3 -7.26 -0.63 15.64
CA ILE A 3 -6.93 0.19 14.45
C ILE A 3 -7.10 -0.57 13.12
N LYS A 4 -6.82 -1.87 13.12
CA LYS A 4 -6.96 -2.71 11.93
C LYS A 4 -8.42 -2.93 11.57
N ASP A 5 -9.25 -3.24 12.57
CA ASP A 5 -10.70 -3.38 12.40
C ASP A 5 -11.31 -2.05 11.90
N GLN A 6 -10.87 -0.91 12.46
CA GLN A 6 -11.29 0.41 11.99
C GLN A 6 -10.89 0.67 10.54
N PHE A 7 -9.70 0.22 10.13
CA PHE A 7 -9.26 0.36 8.75
C PHE A 7 -10.09 -0.52 7.81
N VAL A 8 -10.39 -1.77 8.18
CA VAL A 8 -11.28 -2.65 7.39
C VAL A 8 -12.65 -2.00 7.21
N HIS A 9 -13.24 -1.49 8.29
CA HIS A 9 -14.51 -0.77 8.22
C HIS A 9 -14.44 0.43 7.27
N PHE A 10 -13.42 1.27 7.42
CA PHE A 10 -13.18 2.42 6.55
C PHE A 10 -13.04 2.02 5.07
N LEU A 11 -12.35 0.91 4.76
CA LEU A 11 -12.25 0.41 3.39
C LEU A 11 -13.62 0.06 2.82
N VAL A 12 -14.50 -0.57 3.61
CA VAL A 12 -15.85 -0.93 3.14
C VAL A 12 -16.72 0.31 2.97
N GLU A 13 -16.71 1.24 3.92
CA GLU A 13 -17.45 2.50 3.83
C GLU A 13 -17.03 3.35 2.64
N ALA A 14 -15.73 3.41 2.35
CA ALA A 14 -15.19 4.10 1.18
C ALA A 14 -15.50 3.36 -0.14
N GLY A 15 -16.09 2.16 -0.08
CA GLY A 15 -16.28 1.27 -1.23
C GLY A 15 -14.99 0.66 -1.77
N ALA A 16 -13.86 0.91 -1.12
CA ALA A 16 -12.54 0.44 -1.50
C ALA A 16 -12.36 -1.07 -1.23
N LEU A 17 -13.12 -1.65 -0.30
CA LEU A 17 -13.24 -3.10 -0.10
C LEU A 17 -14.70 -3.52 -0.31
N LYS A 18 -14.93 -4.46 -1.21
CA LYS A 18 -16.26 -5.02 -1.49
C LYS A 18 -16.23 -6.53 -1.33
N PHE A 19 -17.32 -7.09 -0.82
CA PHE A 19 -17.54 -8.52 -0.70
C PHE A 19 -18.63 -8.97 -1.69
N GLY A 20 -18.43 -10.10 -2.38
CA GLY A 20 -19.29 -10.49 -3.49
C GLY A 20 -18.66 -11.55 -4.38
N ASN A 21 -18.95 -11.50 -5.68
CA ASN A 21 -18.36 -12.38 -6.69
C ASN A 21 -17.59 -11.52 -7.68
N PHE A 22 -16.27 -11.71 -7.74
CA PHE A 22 -15.39 -10.95 -8.63
C PHE A 22 -14.43 -11.87 -9.37
N VAL A 23 -13.91 -11.39 -10.50
CA VAL A 23 -12.86 -12.06 -11.27
C VAL A 23 -11.64 -11.14 -11.32
N THR A 24 -10.48 -11.64 -10.89
CA THR A 24 -9.23 -10.88 -10.93
C THR A 24 -8.69 -10.78 -12.36
N LYS A 25 -7.68 -9.91 -12.57
CA LYS A 25 -6.95 -9.84 -13.85
C LYS A 25 -6.29 -11.18 -14.25
N SER A 26 -5.99 -12.05 -13.28
CA SER A 26 -5.45 -13.40 -13.52
C SER A 26 -6.53 -14.44 -13.78
N GLY A 27 -7.81 -14.06 -13.85
CA GLY A 27 -8.93 -14.97 -14.07
C GLY A 27 -9.40 -15.73 -12.82
N ARG A 28 -8.86 -15.41 -11.63
CA ARG A 28 -9.27 -16.07 -10.38
C ARG A 28 -10.63 -15.52 -9.93
N GLU A 29 -11.55 -16.42 -9.60
CA GLU A 29 -12.76 -16.06 -8.86
C GLU A 29 -12.40 -15.75 -7.41
N THR A 30 -12.81 -14.58 -6.92
CA THR A 30 -12.49 -14.10 -5.58
C THR A 30 -13.74 -13.56 -4.86
N PRO A 31 -13.88 -13.80 -3.54
CA PRO A 31 -15.05 -13.37 -2.78
C PRO A 31 -14.98 -11.91 -2.35
N TYR A 32 -13.86 -11.23 -2.60
CA TYR A 32 -13.66 -9.83 -2.25
C TYR A 32 -12.86 -9.09 -3.32
N PHE A 33 -13.07 -7.78 -3.42
CA PHE A 33 -12.34 -6.93 -4.34
C PHE A 33 -11.87 -5.67 -3.63
N ILE A 34 -10.61 -5.30 -3.89
CA ILE A 34 -9.99 -4.10 -3.35
C ILE A 34 -9.70 -3.14 -4.48
N ASN A 35 -10.27 -1.94 -4.40
CA ASN A 35 -10.04 -0.84 -5.34
C ASN A 35 -9.74 0.46 -4.60
N THR A 36 -8.46 0.79 -4.52
CA THR A 36 -7.98 2.06 -3.97
C THR A 36 -8.37 3.29 -4.81
N GLY A 37 -8.91 3.11 -6.02
CA GLY A 37 -9.48 4.19 -6.82
C GLY A 37 -10.81 4.75 -6.29
N GLU A 38 -11.36 4.17 -5.22
CA GLU A 38 -12.59 4.65 -4.58
C GLU A 38 -12.34 5.80 -3.58
N PHE A 39 -11.08 6.06 -3.19
CA PHE A 39 -10.71 7.21 -2.37
C PHE A 39 -10.74 8.51 -3.19
N ARG A 40 -11.94 9.05 -3.42
CA ARG A 40 -12.21 10.15 -4.38
C ARG A 40 -12.35 11.53 -3.75
N THR A 41 -12.39 11.61 -2.42
CA THR A 41 -12.60 12.88 -1.70
C THR A 41 -11.41 13.23 -0.83
N GLY A 42 -11.25 14.52 -0.54
CA GLY A 42 -10.23 14.98 0.40
C GLY A 42 -10.36 14.32 1.79
N ALA A 43 -11.58 14.08 2.26
CA ALA A 43 -11.83 13.39 3.51
C ALA A 43 -11.32 11.94 3.49
N THR A 44 -11.66 11.18 2.46
CA THR A 44 -11.20 9.78 2.31
C THR A 44 -9.70 9.67 2.13
N LEU A 45 -9.08 10.59 1.36
CA LEU A 45 -7.62 10.61 1.17
C LEU A 45 -6.89 10.98 2.46
N SER A 46 -7.38 12.01 3.16
CA SER A 46 -6.82 12.44 4.46
C SER A 46 -6.90 11.33 5.48
N LYS A 47 -8.03 10.60 5.54
CA LYS A 47 -8.19 9.47 6.44
C LYS A 47 -7.28 8.30 6.09
N LEU A 48 -7.15 7.96 4.81
CA LEU A 48 -6.20 6.95 4.35
C LEU A 48 -4.76 7.30 4.73
N ALA A 49 -4.36 8.57 4.53
CA ALA A 49 -3.03 9.06 4.87
C ALA A 49 -2.73 8.99 6.37
N GLU A 50 -3.73 9.12 7.26
CA GLU A 50 -3.55 8.89 8.69
C GLU A 50 -3.11 7.45 8.99
N TYR A 51 -3.71 6.47 8.32
CA TYR A 51 -3.32 5.07 8.49
C TYR A 51 -1.92 4.81 7.94
N TYR A 52 -1.56 5.35 6.76
CA TYR A 52 -0.19 5.26 6.24
C TYR A 52 0.82 5.92 7.18
N ALA A 53 0.53 7.12 7.70
CA ALA A 53 1.41 7.80 8.64
C ALA A 53 1.56 7.01 9.94
N SER A 54 0.48 6.45 10.50
CA SER A 54 0.56 5.60 11.69
C SER A 54 1.39 4.34 11.45
N THR A 55 1.22 3.67 10.30
CA THR A 55 2.03 2.49 9.95
C THR A 55 3.48 2.86 9.69
N TYR A 56 3.75 4.02 9.07
CA TYR A 56 5.10 4.55 8.95
C TYR A 56 5.74 4.77 10.33
N MET A 57 5.03 5.38 11.27
CA MET A 57 5.56 5.62 12.61
C MET A 57 5.86 4.32 13.37
N LEU A 58 5.12 3.25 13.09
CA LEU A 58 5.37 1.94 13.70
C LEU A 58 6.67 1.30 13.20
N HIS A 59 6.98 1.43 11.91
CA HIS A 59 8.05 0.66 11.27
C HIS A 59 9.29 1.48 10.90
N PHE A 60 9.13 2.77 10.63
CA PHE A 60 10.15 3.63 10.01
C PHE A 60 10.41 4.95 10.75
N ASN A 61 9.85 5.14 11.96
CA ASN A 61 10.10 6.36 12.74
C ASN A 61 11.60 6.59 12.95
N GLY A 62 12.08 7.77 12.54
CA GLY A 62 13.50 8.14 12.58
C GLY A 62 14.42 7.38 11.61
N LYS A 63 13.90 6.50 10.75
CA LYS A 63 14.70 5.69 9.82
C LYS A 63 14.84 6.31 8.43
N ALA A 64 13.87 7.08 7.96
CA ALA A 64 13.82 7.65 6.62
C ALA A 64 13.80 9.20 6.63
N GLN A 65 14.26 9.79 5.53
CA GLN A 65 14.23 11.25 5.30
C GLN A 65 13.33 11.62 4.10
N ASN A 66 12.90 10.63 3.33
CA ASN A 66 12.15 10.84 2.11
C ASN A 66 11.07 9.76 1.92
N LEU A 67 9.90 10.18 1.47
CA LEU A 67 8.87 9.30 0.94
C LEU A 67 8.90 9.33 -0.59
N TYR A 68 8.77 8.18 -1.23
CA TYR A 68 8.66 8.08 -2.68
C TYR A 68 7.29 7.53 -3.10
N GLY A 69 6.59 8.24 -3.97
CA GLY A 69 5.28 7.84 -4.50
C GLY A 69 5.35 7.50 -5.99
N PRO A 70 5.26 6.23 -6.40
CA PRO A 70 5.28 5.87 -7.82
C PRO A 70 4.08 6.43 -8.59
N ALA A 71 4.34 6.88 -9.82
CA ALA A 71 3.29 7.40 -10.69
C ALA A 71 2.30 6.31 -11.14
N TYR A 72 0.99 6.53 -11.10
CA TYR A 72 0.30 7.78 -10.72
C TYR A 72 -0.29 7.76 -9.33
N LYS A 73 -0.73 6.59 -8.86
CA LYS A 73 -1.52 6.46 -7.62
C LYS A 73 -0.71 6.77 -6.36
N GLY A 74 0.59 6.47 -6.36
CA GLY A 74 1.48 6.76 -5.23
C GLY A 74 1.69 8.26 -5.03
N ILE A 75 1.51 9.10 -6.05
CA ILE A 75 1.76 10.55 -5.96
C ILE A 75 0.87 11.23 -4.91
N PRO A 76 -0.49 11.22 -5.03
CA PRO A 76 -1.35 11.87 -4.04
C PRO A 76 -1.22 11.23 -2.66
N LEU A 77 -0.97 9.91 -2.61
CA LEU A 77 -0.86 9.16 -1.38
C LEU A 77 0.41 9.50 -0.60
N CYS A 78 1.54 9.58 -1.30
CA CYS A 78 2.84 9.97 -0.76
C CYS A 78 2.78 11.41 -0.23
N ALA A 79 2.24 12.35 -1.02
CA ALA A 79 2.08 13.74 -0.60
C ALA A 79 1.19 13.87 0.65
N ALA A 80 0.01 13.23 0.66
CA ALA A 80 -0.89 13.26 1.80
C ALA A 80 -0.30 12.60 3.05
N THR A 81 0.47 11.52 2.88
CA THR A 81 1.18 10.85 3.99
C THR A 81 2.26 11.75 4.57
N ALA A 82 3.07 12.42 3.73
CA ALA A 82 4.07 13.39 4.19
C ALA A 82 3.43 14.54 4.98
N MET A 83 2.30 15.07 4.51
CA MET A 83 1.53 16.08 5.24
C MET A 83 1.11 15.56 6.62
N LYS A 84 0.51 14.37 6.70
CA LYS A 84 0.07 13.78 7.98
C LYS A 84 1.22 13.49 8.95
N LEU A 85 2.37 13.05 8.44
CA LEU A 85 3.58 12.88 9.24
C LEU A 85 4.05 14.20 9.86
N SER A 86 4.02 15.29 9.08
CA SER A 86 4.39 16.62 9.57
C SER A 86 3.37 17.15 10.58
N ASP A 87 2.09 17.16 10.22
CA ASP A 87 1.01 17.80 10.99
C ASP A 87 0.72 17.07 12.31
N VAL A 88 0.76 15.73 12.32
CA VAL A 88 0.33 14.92 13.46
C VAL A 88 1.52 14.44 14.30
N TYR A 89 2.65 14.12 13.65
CA TYR A 89 3.79 13.48 14.31
C TYR A 89 5.05 14.37 14.36
N GLY A 90 5.01 15.58 13.79
CA GLY A 90 6.17 16.49 13.73
C GLY A 90 7.32 15.97 12.86
N GLN A 91 7.06 15.00 11.99
CA GLN A 91 8.05 14.38 11.11
C GLN A 91 8.01 15.04 9.73
N ASN A 92 8.88 16.03 9.52
CA ASN A 92 8.94 16.79 8.27
C ASN A 92 9.84 16.10 7.22
N LEU A 93 9.33 15.03 6.62
CA LEU A 93 10.04 14.33 5.54
C LEU A 93 9.89 15.05 4.21
N THR A 94 10.93 14.94 3.37
CA THR A 94 10.79 15.29 1.96
C THR A 94 9.94 14.24 1.23
N PHE A 95 9.41 14.58 0.06
CA PHE A 95 8.78 13.58 -0.81
C PHE A 95 9.22 13.72 -2.27
N THR A 96 9.15 12.62 -3.00
CA THR A 96 9.52 12.50 -4.42
C THR A 96 8.57 11.58 -5.16
N TYR A 97 8.52 11.73 -6.48
CA TYR A 97 7.81 10.83 -7.39
C TYR A 97 8.39 10.88 -8.80
N ASN A 98 8.18 9.82 -9.59
CA ASN A 98 8.58 9.81 -10.99
C ASN A 98 7.51 10.38 -11.94
N ARG A 99 7.95 10.70 -13.15
CA ARG A 99 7.12 10.86 -14.36
C ARG A 99 7.25 9.59 -15.20
N LYS A 100 6.20 9.23 -15.93
CA LYS A 100 6.27 8.13 -16.92
C LYS A 100 7.04 8.54 -18.18
N GLU A 101 7.05 9.84 -18.51
CA GLU A 101 7.79 10.39 -19.63
C GLU A 101 8.84 11.38 -19.13
N VAL A 102 10.06 11.28 -19.68
CA VAL A 102 11.15 12.23 -19.42
C VAL A 102 10.81 13.54 -20.12
N LYS A 103 11.00 14.67 -19.41
CA LYS A 103 10.91 15.98 -20.05
C LYS A 103 12.30 16.43 -20.48
N ASP A 104 12.39 16.90 -21.73
CA ASP A 104 13.62 17.42 -22.33
C ASP A 104 13.82 18.94 -22.08
N HIS A 105 12.94 19.58 -21.31
CA HIS A 105 12.92 21.02 -21.06
C HIS A 105 12.52 21.36 -19.61
N GLY A 106 12.96 22.51 -19.11
CA GLY A 106 12.80 22.93 -17.70
C GLY A 106 13.85 22.30 -16.78
N GLU A 107 13.48 21.91 -15.55
CA GLU A 107 14.38 21.16 -14.63
C GLU A 107 14.81 19.78 -15.17
N GLY A 108 14.20 19.31 -16.26
CA GLY A 108 14.51 18.04 -16.92
C GLY A 108 14.25 16.80 -16.05
N GLY A 109 14.52 15.64 -16.63
CA GLY A 109 14.55 14.36 -15.93
C GLY A 109 13.19 13.74 -15.58
N SER A 110 13.26 12.56 -14.96
CA SER A 110 12.12 11.72 -14.61
C SER A 110 11.62 11.92 -13.18
N LEU A 111 12.31 12.68 -12.32
CA LEU A 111 12.00 12.82 -10.90
C LEU A 111 11.49 14.22 -10.53
N VAL A 112 10.43 14.28 -9.73
CA VAL A 112 9.88 15.50 -9.12
C VAL A 112 10.03 15.45 -7.60
N GLY A 113 10.31 16.59 -6.98
CA GLY A 113 10.56 16.70 -5.54
C GLY A 113 12.05 16.77 -5.20
N TYR A 114 12.42 16.24 -4.03
CA TYR A 114 13.81 16.22 -3.55
C TYR A 114 14.77 15.52 -4.51
N LYS A 115 15.96 16.08 -4.73
CA LYS A 115 16.92 15.61 -5.76
C LYS A 115 18.05 14.73 -5.19
N TYR A 116 17.89 14.21 -3.97
CA TYR A 116 18.85 13.30 -3.34
C TYR A 116 20.29 13.87 -3.32
N ALA A 117 20.44 15.13 -2.89
CA ALA A 117 21.73 15.82 -2.84
C ALA A 117 22.75 15.10 -1.94
N GLU A 118 22.27 14.37 -0.94
CA GLU A 118 23.04 13.56 0.00
C GLU A 118 22.37 12.20 0.21
N LYS A 119 23.10 11.25 0.82
CA LYS A 119 22.58 9.91 1.09
C LYS A 119 21.27 10.01 1.88
N THR A 120 20.21 9.48 1.30
CA THR A 120 18.83 9.64 1.80
C THR A 120 18.17 8.28 1.89
N ASN A 121 17.66 7.92 3.06
CA ASN A 121 16.84 6.74 3.21
C ASN A 121 15.41 7.03 2.75
N VAL A 122 14.91 6.16 1.88
CA VAL A 122 13.65 6.32 1.16
C VAL A 122 12.68 5.20 1.55
N VAL A 123 11.43 5.57 1.86
CA VAL A 123 10.32 4.63 2.00
C VAL A 123 9.34 4.85 0.85
N ILE A 124 9.03 3.78 0.13
CA ILE A 124 8.06 3.80 -0.97
C ILE A 124 6.65 3.74 -0.36
N ILE A 125 5.76 4.63 -0.80
CA ILE A 125 4.35 4.65 -0.44
C ILE A 125 3.53 4.27 -1.67
N GLU A 126 2.93 3.09 -1.66
CA GLU A 126 2.12 2.58 -2.78
C GLU A 126 0.76 2.05 -2.29
N ASP A 127 -0.20 1.87 -3.20
CA ASP A 127 -1.56 1.50 -2.86
C ASP A 127 -1.68 0.01 -2.51
N VAL A 128 -1.44 -0.88 -3.49
CA VAL A 128 -1.47 -2.34 -3.34
C VAL A 128 -0.42 -2.97 -4.24
N ILE A 129 0.14 -4.09 -3.82
CA ILE A 129 1.03 -4.89 -4.67
C ILE A 129 0.25 -6.06 -5.28
N THR A 130 0.39 -6.25 -6.60
CA THR A 130 -0.21 -7.39 -7.31
C THR A 130 0.86 -8.37 -7.76
N ALA A 131 1.62 -8.02 -8.80
CA ALA A 131 2.70 -8.84 -9.35
C ALA A 131 4.11 -8.27 -9.07
N GLY A 132 4.21 -7.21 -8.27
CA GLY A 132 5.48 -6.53 -7.98
C GLY A 132 6.04 -5.65 -9.09
N THR A 133 5.46 -5.66 -10.30
CA THR A 133 5.98 -4.91 -11.47
C THR A 133 6.21 -3.41 -11.20
N SER A 134 5.23 -2.70 -10.60
CA SER A 134 5.36 -1.27 -10.27
C SER A 134 6.50 -0.99 -9.29
N VAL A 135 6.65 -1.87 -8.29
CA VAL A 135 7.72 -1.79 -7.31
C VAL A 135 9.06 -2.04 -7.98
N ASN A 136 9.17 -3.05 -8.85
CA ASN A 136 10.42 -3.35 -9.56
C ASN A 136 10.84 -2.18 -10.48
N GLU A 137 9.90 -1.56 -11.20
CA GLU A 137 10.16 -0.33 -11.97
C GLU A 137 10.69 0.79 -11.06
N THR A 138 10.08 0.95 -9.88
CA THR A 138 10.50 1.95 -8.88
C THR A 138 11.89 1.67 -8.34
N MET A 139 12.20 0.42 -7.98
CA MET A 139 13.51 0.01 -7.47
C MET A 139 14.58 0.22 -8.53
N GLN A 140 14.32 -0.15 -9.78
CA GLN A 140 15.23 0.13 -10.89
C GLN A 140 15.47 1.62 -11.06
N ALA A 141 14.42 2.45 -11.09
CA ALA A 141 14.55 3.90 -11.24
C ALA A 141 15.37 4.53 -10.09
N LEU A 142 15.10 4.14 -8.84
CA LEU A 142 15.81 4.67 -7.68
C LEU A 142 17.25 4.16 -7.57
N SER A 143 17.53 2.94 -8.01
CA SER A 143 18.90 2.38 -8.04
C SER A 143 19.86 3.18 -8.93
N GLN A 144 19.33 3.91 -9.93
CA GLN A 144 20.14 4.77 -10.80
C GLN A 144 20.54 6.09 -10.12
N ILE A 145 19.97 6.38 -8.95
CA ILE A 145 20.25 7.60 -8.19
C ILE A 145 21.22 7.25 -7.05
N LYS A 146 22.49 7.62 -7.21
CA LYS A 146 23.60 7.29 -6.30
C LYS A 146 23.28 7.44 -4.80
N ASN A 147 22.53 8.48 -4.45
CA ASN A 147 22.25 8.86 -3.07
C ASN A 147 20.88 8.40 -2.56
N ALA A 148 20.04 7.77 -3.40
CA ALA A 148 18.76 7.22 -2.98
C ALA A 148 18.99 5.81 -2.42
N ASN A 149 18.74 5.62 -1.12
CA ASN A 149 18.82 4.33 -0.47
C ASN A 149 17.40 3.88 -0.08
N VAL A 150 16.80 2.99 -0.86
CA VAL A 150 15.47 2.46 -0.51
C VAL A 150 15.60 1.51 0.66
N ILE A 151 14.94 1.83 1.76
CA ILE A 151 14.95 1.02 2.98
C ILE A 151 13.63 0.31 3.25
N GLY A 152 12.55 0.73 2.58
CA GLY A 152 11.29 0.03 2.73
C GLY A 152 10.15 0.43 1.81
N LEU A 153 9.05 -0.32 1.95
CA LEU A 153 7.82 -0.21 1.19
C LEU A 153 6.62 -0.28 2.15
N LEU A 154 5.67 0.63 1.98
CA LEU A 154 4.37 0.62 2.66
C LEU A 154 3.24 0.54 1.65
N ILE A 155 2.34 -0.42 1.86
CA ILE A 155 1.09 -0.56 1.11
C ILE A 155 -0.15 -0.57 2.01
N SER A 156 -1.34 -0.41 1.43
CA SER A 156 -2.58 -0.39 2.22
C SER A 156 -2.99 -1.79 2.64
N VAL A 157 -3.06 -2.72 1.69
CA VAL A 157 -3.54 -4.08 1.93
C VAL A 157 -2.61 -5.10 1.29
N ASP A 158 -2.09 -6.03 2.09
CA ASP A 158 -1.46 -7.25 1.58
C ASP A 158 -2.47 -8.39 1.47
N ARG A 159 -2.81 -8.77 0.25
CA ARG A 159 -3.73 -9.89 -0.03
C ARG A 159 -3.12 -11.25 0.30
N LYS A 160 -1.79 -11.30 0.48
CA LYS A 160 -0.98 -12.51 0.67
C LYS A 160 -1.30 -13.61 -0.33
N GLU A 161 -1.65 -13.26 -1.56
CA GLU A 161 -1.88 -14.27 -2.60
C GLU A 161 -0.55 -14.83 -3.12
N LYS A 162 -0.53 -16.12 -3.41
CA LYS A 162 0.64 -16.75 -4.01
C LYS A 162 0.82 -16.36 -5.48
N LEU A 163 2.05 -16.00 -5.80
CA LEU A 163 2.58 -15.95 -7.16
C LEU A 163 2.95 -17.39 -7.60
N GLU A 164 3.46 -17.53 -8.82
CA GLU A 164 3.88 -18.83 -9.38
C GLU A 164 4.98 -19.51 -8.53
N ASN A 165 5.83 -18.72 -7.88
CA ASN A 165 6.88 -19.19 -6.97
C ASN A 165 6.37 -19.57 -5.56
N GLY A 166 5.05 -19.50 -5.31
CA GLY A 166 4.44 -19.83 -4.02
C GLY A 166 4.49 -18.73 -2.95
N LYS A 167 5.30 -17.68 -3.14
CA LYS A 167 5.43 -16.54 -2.22
C LYS A 167 4.39 -15.46 -2.51
N SER A 168 4.18 -14.56 -1.55
CA SER A 168 3.43 -13.33 -1.84
C SER A 168 4.29 -12.34 -2.63
N ALA A 169 3.65 -11.39 -3.31
CA ALA A 169 4.37 -10.33 -3.99
C ALA A 169 5.18 -9.45 -3.00
N LEU A 170 4.62 -9.17 -1.82
CA LEU A 170 5.32 -8.39 -0.80
C LEU A 170 6.56 -9.12 -0.28
N GLN A 171 6.45 -10.42 -0.02
CA GLN A 171 7.59 -11.26 0.40
C GLN A 171 8.64 -11.37 -0.71
N THR A 172 8.22 -11.49 -1.97
CA THR A 172 9.13 -11.53 -3.12
C THR A 172 9.96 -10.23 -3.20
N VAL A 173 9.34 -9.07 -3.00
CA VAL A 173 10.04 -7.77 -2.96
C VAL A 173 11.05 -7.71 -1.80
N GLN A 174 10.67 -8.17 -0.61
CA GLN A 174 11.60 -8.21 0.53
C GLN A 174 12.82 -9.07 0.24
N ASP A 175 12.62 -10.27 -0.30
CA ASP A 175 13.69 -11.21 -0.58
C ASP A 175 14.61 -10.72 -1.71
N GLU A 176 14.04 -10.11 -2.75
CA GLU A 176 14.77 -9.63 -3.94
C GLU A 176 15.63 -8.40 -3.63
N TYR A 177 15.10 -7.46 -2.84
CA TYR A 177 15.74 -6.16 -2.61
C TYR A 177 16.34 -5.97 -1.21
N GLY A 178 16.07 -6.86 -0.27
CA GLY A 178 16.58 -6.75 1.10
C GLY A 178 16.02 -5.54 1.87
N ILE A 179 14.79 -5.11 1.55
CA ILE A 179 14.12 -3.97 2.19
C ILE A 179 13.03 -4.42 3.16
N GLU A 180 12.68 -3.57 4.13
CA GLU A 180 11.51 -3.80 5.00
C GLU A 180 10.21 -3.50 4.21
N ALA A 181 9.26 -4.43 4.14
CA ALA A 181 7.98 -4.18 3.47
C ALA A 181 6.80 -4.47 4.40
N HIS A 182 5.89 -3.52 4.54
CA HIS A 182 4.75 -3.64 5.44
C HIS A 182 3.45 -3.20 4.76
N SER A 183 2.34 -3.68 5.30
CA SER A 183 1.00 -3.25 4.94
C SER A 183 0.26 -2.70 6.17
N ILE A 184 -0.72 -1.83 5.95
CA ILE A 184 -1.59 -1.34 7.04
C ILE A 184 -2.39 -2.52 7.62
N ILE A 185 -2.96 -3.35 6.74
CA ILE A 185 -3.59 -4.62 7.08
C ILE A 185 -3.23 -5.69 6.06
N ASP A 186 -3.42 -6.95 6.43
CA ASP A 186 -3.38 -8.07 5.51
C ASP A 186 -4.70 -8.87 5.48
N ILE A 187 -4.77 -9.88 4.62
CA ILE A 187 -5.97 -10.74 4.50
C ILE A 187 -6.35 -11.44 5.81
N ASN A 188 -5.40 -11.75 6.69
CA ASN A 188 -5.70 -12.37 7.98
C ASN A 188 -6.38 -11.36 8.91
N ASP A 189 -6.02 -10.08 8.83
CA ASP A 189 -6.72 -9.02 9.56
C ASP A 189 -8.16 -8.84 9.07
N ILE A 190 -8.39 -8.96 7.75
CA ILE A 190 -9.75 -8.96 7.17
C ILE A 190 -10.55 -10.18 7.66
N ILE A 191 -9.94 -11.36 7.71
CA ILE A 191 -10.56 -12.57 8.25
C ILE A 191 -10.91 -12.38 9.72
N ALA A 192 -9.98 -11.92 10.55
CA ALA A 192 -10.19 -11.67 11.97
C ALA A 192 -11.28 -10.61 12.22
N PHE A 193 -11.37 -9.60 11.33
CA PHE A 193 -12.49 -8.66 11.33
C PHE A 193 -13.82 -9.37 11.05
N LEU A 194 -13.85 -10.22 10.01
CA LEU A 194 -15.03 -10.96 9.60
C LEU A 194 -15.41 -12.08 10.58
N GLU A 195 -14.54 -12.58 11.45
CA GLU A 195 -14.89 -13.60 12.47
C GLU A 195 -15.87 -13.06 13.52
N LYS A 196 -15.86 -11.75 13.78
CA LYS A 196 -16.76 -11.10 14.74
C LYS A 196 -18.11 -10.80 14.09
N GLU A 197 -19.19 -11.29 14.69
CA GLU A 197 -20.54 -11.11 14.16
C GLU A 197 -20.96 -9.64 14.09
N GLU A 198 -20.62 -8.85 15.11
CA GLU A 198 -20.87 -7.40 15.14
C GLU A 198 -20.26 -6.66 13.94
N ASN A 199 -19.05 -7.05 13.53
CA ASN A 199 -18.35 -6.45 12.41
C ASN A 199 -19.03 -6.80 11.09
N ARG A 200 -19.39 -8.08 10.89
CA ARG A 200 -20.14 -8.51 9.71
C ARG A 200 -21.46 -7.76 9.57
N LYS A 201 -22.19 -7.56 10.68
CA LYS A 201 -23.42 -6.77 10.71
C LYS A 201 -23.16 -5.30 10.37
N ALA A 202 -22.13 -4.69 10.95
CA ALA A 202 -21.79 -3.28 10.73
C ALA A 202 -21.55 -2.96 9.24
N ILE A 203 -20.93 -3.89 8.50
CA ILE A 203 -20.64 -3.70 7.07
C ILE A 203 -21.69 -4.32 6.14
N ASN A 204 -22.82 -4.81 6.67
CA ASN A 204 -23.82 -5.57 5.91
C ASN A 204 -23.22 -6.69 5.04
N ALA A 205 -22.32 -7.49 5.64
CA ALA A 205 -21.57 -8.49 4.91
C ALA A 205 -22.51 -9.57 4.33
N PRO A 206 -22.27 -10.06 3.10
CA PRO A 206 -23.06 -11.14 2.52
C PRO A 206 -23.05 -12.41 3.40
N GLU A 207 -24.14 -13.17 3.37
CA GLU A 207 -24.20 -14.46 4.04
C GLU A 207 -23.11 -15.41 3.51
N GLY A 208 -22.50 -16.18 4.40
CA GLY A 208 -21.44 -17.13 4.06
C GLY A 208 -20.10 -16.50 3.62
N ILE A 209 -19.92 -15.17 3.78
CA ILE A 209 -18.72 -14.50 3.26
C ILE A 209 -17.44 -14.95 3.96
N LEU A 210 -17.50 -15.23 5.26
CA LEU A 210 -16.33 -15.65 6.03
C LEU A 210 -15.78 -16.98 5.50
N GLU A 211 -16.67 -17.95 5.31
CA GLU A 211 -16.37 -19.28 4.77
C GLU A 211 -15.77 -19.18 3.37
N ARG A 212 -16.35 -18.31 2.52
CA ARG A 212 -15.84 -18.07 1.17
C ARG A 212 -14.45 -17.44 1.17
N VAL A 213 -14.19 -16.47 2.06
CA VAL A 213 -12.87 -15.85 2.21
C VAL A 213 -11.84 -16.86 2.73
N HIS A 214 -12.19 -17.71 3.70
CA HIS A 214 -11.33 -18.80 4.16
C HIS A 214 -11.00 -19.78 3.02
N ALA A 215 -11.99 -20.24 2.27
CA ALA A 215 -11.77 -21.16 1.15
C ALA A 215 -10.86 -20.54 0.06
N TYR A 216 -11.04 -19.25 -0.22
CA TYR A 216 -10.16 -18.53 -1.14
C TYR A 216 -8.72 -18.44 -0.59
N ARG A 217 -8.57 -18.13 0.70
CA ARG A 217 -7.27 -18.04 1.38
C ARG A 217 -6.55 -19.38 1.40
N GLU A 218 -7.25 -20.49 1.62
CA GLU A 218 -6.67 -21.84 1.58
C GLU A 218 -6.16 -22.19 0.18
N LYS A 219 -6.96 -21.89 -0.85
CA LYS A 219 -6.62 -22.22 -2.24
C LYS A 219 -5.49 -21.35 -2.80
N TRP A 220 -5.51 -20.04 -2.53
CA TRP A 220 -4.66 -19.05 -3.19
C TRP A 220 -3.69 -18.30 -2.28
N GLY A 221 -3.70 -18.57 -0.97
CA GLY A 221 -2.79 -17.94 -0.04
C GLY A 221 -1.34 -18.38 -0.22
N ALA A 222 -0.42 -17.41 -0.23
CA ALA A 222 0.98 -17.63 0.06
C ALA A 222 1.15 -18.07 1.52
N LYS A 223 2.06 -19.02 1.73
CA LYS A 223 2.41 -19.56 3.05
C LYS A 223 3.44 -18.69 3.74
#